data_AF-A0A2W7QS48-F1
#
_entry.id   AF-A0A2W7QS48-F1
#
_cell.length_a   1.000
_cell.length_b   1.000
_cell.length_c   1.000
_cell.angle_alpha   90.00
_cell.angle_beta   90.00
_cell.angle_gamma   90.00
#
_symmetry.space_group_name_H-M   'P 1'
#
loop_
_entity.id
_entity.type
_entity.pdbx_description
1 polymer ?
#
loop_
_entity_poly.entity_id
_entity_poly.type
_entity_poly.pdbx_seq_one_letter_code
_entity_poly.pdbx_strand_id
1 'polypeptide(L)'
;MKLTAGSKIKEHQDYDLDEVEVRIHLPIFTNEKVSFFVNNLKMEMKEGECYYLRPSDPHRVINEGETDRIHLVMDLKVNDWLQELLTTNHLEK
;
A
#
# COMPACT_ATOMS: atom_id res chain seq x y z
N MET A 1 -2.23 -9.63 3.46
CA MET A 1 -3.46 -9.44 2.65
C MET A 1 -3.32 -10.06 1.27
N LYS A 2 -4.24 -10.99 0.94
CA LYS A 2 -4.32 -11.65 -0.36
C LYS A 2 -5.45 -11.04 -1.20
N LEU A 3 -5.19 -10.79 -2.48
CA LEU A 3 -6.21 -10.47 -3.47
C LEU A 3 -6.11 -11.51 -4.59
N THR A 4 -7.16 -12.30 -4.75
CA THR A 4 -7.20 -13.39 -5.75
C THR A 4 -7.11 -12.87 -7.18
N ALA A 5 -6.63 -13.71 -8.09
CA ALA A 5 -6.71 -13.47 -9.54
C ALA A 5 -8.13 -13.00 -9.97
N GLY A 6 -8.20 -12.04 -10.89
CA GLY A 6 -9.44 -11.46 -11.40
C GLY A 6 -10.28 -10.64 -10.40
N SER A 7 -9.80 -10.42 -9.18
CA SER A 7 -10.57 -9.75 -8.12
C SER A 7 -10.23 -8.26 -8.00
N LYS A 8 -11.16 -7.50 -7.40
CA LYS A 8 -10.96 -6.07 -7.12
C LYS A 8 -11.45 -5.70 -5.74
N ILE A 9 -10.75 -4.75 -5.14
CA ILE A 9 -11.19 -3.99 -3.98
C ILE A 9 -11.70 -2.66 -4.52
N LYS A 10 -12.97 -2.37 -4.26
CA LYS A 10 -13.61 -1.12 -4.70
C LYS A 10 -12.95 0.07 -4.02
N GLU A 11 -13.17 1.25 -4.59
CA GLU A 11 -12.69 2.48 -3.97
C GLU A 11 -13.29 2.67 -2.57
N HIS A 12 -12.43 2.96 -1.61
CA HIS A 12 -12.76 3.19 -0.21
C HIS A 12 -11.70 4.08 0.45
N GLN A 13 -11.97 4.47 1.68
CA GLN A 13 -11.07 5.21 2.57
C GLN A 13 -11.06 4.49 3.92
N ASP A 14 -9.87 4.31 4.49
CA ASP A 14 -9.69 3.74 5.82
C ASP A 14 -9.52 4.90 6.81
N TYR A 15 -10.62 5.41 7.37
CA TYR A 15 -10.60 6.60 8.24
C TYR A 15 -9.98 6.34 9.63
N ASP A 16 -9.93 5.09 10.10
CA ASP A 16 -9.44 4.76 11.45
C ASP A 16 -7.89 4.69 11.54
N LEU A 17 -7.18 5.04 10.46
CA LEU A 17 -5.71 4.89 10.32
C LEU A 17 -5.03 6.22 10.00
N ASP A 18 -5.39 7.27 10.71
CA ASP A 18 -4.77 8.59 10.59
C ASP A 18 -4.00 9.05 11.85
N GLU A 19 -2.87 9.71 11.59
CA GLU A 19 -1.93 10.38 12.51
C GLU A 19 -1.18 9.53 13.56
N VAL A 20 -1.82 8.55 14.20
CA VAL A 20 -1.21 7.77 15.31
C VAL A 20 -0.67 6.42 14.86
N GLU A 21 -1.24 5.87 13.79
CA GLU A 21 -0.84 4.61 13.18
C GLU A 21 -0.58 4.80 11.68
N VAL A 22 0.40 4.07 11.17
CA VAL A 22 0.70 4.01 9.73
C VAL A 22 0.57 2.59 9.23
N ARG A 23 0.02 2.43 8.04
CA ARG A 23 -0.05 1.15 7.34
C ARG A 23 1.07 1.05 6.32
N ILE A 24 1.94 0.06 6.51
CA ILE A 24 3.02 -0.27 5.58
C ILE A 24 2.64 -1.49 4.76
N HIS A 25 2.78 -1.38 3.45
CA HIS A 25 2.63 -2.48 2.52
C HIS A 25 3.99 -2.98 2.05
N LEU A 26 4.23 -4.27 2.17
CA LEU A 26 5.35 -4.99 1.54
C LEU A 26 4.78 -6.01 0.55
N PRO A 27 4.89 -5.79 -0.77
CA PRO A 27 4.51 -6.78 -1.77
C PRO A 27 5.43 -8.01 -1.65
N ILE A 28 4.84 -9.17 -1.39
CA ILE A 28 5.54 -10.47 -1.36
C ILE A 28 5.39 -11.17 -2.70
N PHE A 29 4.18 -11.14 -3.26
CA PHE A 29 3.88 -11.59 -4.62
C PHE A 29 2.95 -10.58 -5.31
N THR A 30 3.31 -10.15 -6.51
CA THR A 30 2.49 -9.27 -7.37
C THR A 30 2.64 -9.68 -8.84
N ASN A 31 1.98 -8.98 -9.74
CA ASN A 31 2.14 -9.16 -11.17
C ASN A 31 1.86 -7.85 -11.92
N GLU A 32 2.26 -7.77 -13.19
CA GLU A 32 2.11 -6.55 -14.02
C GLU A 32 0.66 -6.10 -14.24
N LYS A 33 -0.30 -7.02 -14.06
CA LYS A 33 -1.74 -6.77 -14.19
C LYS A 33 -2.41 -6.38 -12.85
N VAL A 34 -1.63 -6.17 -11.79
CA VAL A 34 -2.10 -5.53 -10.56
C VAL A 34 -2.00 -4.01 -10.71
N SER A 35 -3.10 -3.32 -10.45
CA SER A 35 -3.14 -1.86 -10.38
C SER A 35 -3.66 -1.41 -9.02
N PHE A 36 -2.79 -0.79 -8.23
CA PHE A 36 -3.15 -0.11 -7.00
C PHE A 36 -3.27 1.39 -7.30
N PHE A 37 -4.38 2.01 -6.92
CA PHE A 37 -4.59 3.44 -7.09
C PHE A 37 -4.78 4.12 -5.74
N VAL A 38 -4.16 5.30 -5.57
CA VAL A 38 -4.40 6.24 -4.47
C VAL A 38 -4.63 7.62 -5.08
N ASN A 39 -5.69 8.32 -4.72
CA ASN A 39 -6.05 9.61 -5.33
C ASN A 39 -6.09 9.56 -6.88
N ASN A 40 -6.58 8.45 -7.45
CA ASN A 40 -6.55 8.16 -8.89
C ASN A 40 -5.17 8.05 -9.55
N LEU A 41 -4.08 8.10 -8.80
CA LEU A 41 -2.73 7.87 -9.28
C LEU A 41 -2.37 6.40 -9.12
N LYS A 42 -1.85 5.80 -10.20
CA LYS A 42 -1.40 4.40 -10.17
C LYS A 42 -0.06 4.30 -9.45
N MET A 43 0.01 3.43 -8.45
CA MET A 43 1.23 3.14 -7.70
C MET A 43 1.95 1.93 -8.32
N GLU A 44 3.23 2.10 -8.64
CA GLU A 44 4.10 1.00 -9.08
C GLU A 44 4.76 0.35 -7.86
N MET A 45 4.10 -0.66 -7.30
CA MET A 45 4.61 -1.40 -6.15
C MET A 45 5.39 -2.64 -6.60
N LYS A 46 6.65 -2.76 -6.19
CA LYS A 46 7.56 -3.86 -6.51
C LYS A 46 7.74 -4.81 -5.34
N GLU A 47 7.95 -6.08 -5.67
CA GLU A 47 8.23 -7.12 -4.67
C GLU A 47 9.48 -6.77 -3.86
N GLY A 48 9.39 -6.98 -2.54
CA GLY A 48 10.50 -6.71 -1.62
C GLY A 48 10.67 -5.25 -1.19
N GLU A 49 9.88 -4.31 -1.73
CA GLU A 49 9.94 -2.89 -1.35
C GLU A 49 8.83 -2.52 -0.34
N CYS A 50 9.13 -1.58 0.57
CA CYS A 50 8.16 -1.07 1.53
C CYS A 50 7.50 0.22 1.02
N TYR A 51 6.18 0.29 1.15
CA TYR A 51 5.38 1.44 0.75
C TYR A 51 4.53 1.92 1.90
N TYR A 52 4.66 3.21 2.22
CA TYR A 52 3.67 3.93 3.01
C TYR A 52 2.73 4.65 2.05
N LEU A 53 1.43 4.37 2.18
CA LEU A 53 0.36 5.06 1.49
C LEU A 53 -0.58 5.58 2.58
N ARG A 54 -1.04 6.82 2.47
CA ARG A 54 -2.01 7.37 3.43
C ARG A 54 -3.35 6.64 3.25
N PRO A 55 -3.80 5.79 4.20
CA PRO A 55 -4.97 4.94 3.99
C PRO A 55 -6.30 5.71 3.99
N SER A 56 -6.30 6.89 4.61
CA SER A 56 -7.43 7.82 4.61
C SER A 56 -7.64 8.51 3.26
N ASP A 57 -6.70 8.43 2.32
CA ASP A 57 -6.91 8.87 0.93
C ASP A 57 -7.71 7.81 0.14
N PRO A 58 -8.60 8.20 -0.79
CA PRO A 58 -9.36 7.27 -1.62
C PRO A 58 -8.45 6.32 -2.39
N HIS A 59 -8.67 5.02 -2.21
CA HIS A 59 -7.83 4.00 -2.82
C HIS A 59 -8.61 2.75 -3.25
N ARG A 60 -8.09 2.07 -4.27
CA ARG A 60 -8.67 0.84 -4.84
C ARG A 60 -7.57 -0.05 -5.41
N VAL A 61 -7.87 -1.33 -5.53
CA VAL A 61 -6.94 -2.32 -6.09
C VAL A 61 -7.67 -3.23 -7.07
N ILE A 62 -7.06 -3.48 -8.23
CA ILE A 62 -7.58 -4.40 -9.24
C ILE A 62 -6.47 -5.38 -9.57
N ASN A 63 -6.74 -6.69 -9.52
CA ASN A 63 -5.84 -7.73 -10.00
C ASN A 63 -6.48 -8.38 -11.23
N GLU A 64 -6.09 -7.94 -12.42
CA GLU A 64 -6.53 -8.53 -13.69
C GLU A 64 -5.62 -9.67 -14.16
N GLY A 65 -4.69 -10.09 -13.28
CA GLY A 65 -3.77 -11.21 -13.50
C GLY A 65 -4.40 -12.57 -13.29
N GLU A 66 -3.64 -13.59 -13.67
CA GLU A 66 -3.97 -15.00 -13.48
C GLU A 66 -3.39 -15.57 -12.17
N THR A 67 -2.60 -14.78 -11.45
CA THR A 67 -1.97 -15.14 -10.17
C THR A 67 -2.47 -14.25 -9.04
N ASP A 68 -2.46 -14.80 -7.82
CA ASP A 68 -2.83 -14.06 -6.61
C ASP A 68 -1.79 -12.98 -6.29
N ARG A 69 -2.25 -11.84 -5.79
CA ARG A 69 -1.40 -10.79 -5.20
C ARG A 69 -1.38 -10.93 -3.69
N ILE A 70 -0.20 -10.97 -3.08
CA ILE A 70 -0.01 -11.14 -1.64
C ILE A 70 0.91 -10.04 -1.12
N HIS A 71 0.41 -9.20 -0.22
CA HIS A 71 1.22 -8.23 0.51
C HIS A 71 1.24 -8.58 2.00
N LEU A 72 2.39 -8.44 2.65
CA LEU A 72 2.43 -8.24 4.09
C LEU A 72 1.94 -6.80 4.37
N VAL A 73 0.98 -6.68 5.28
CA VAL A 73 0.41 -5.38 5.67
C VAL A 73 0.63 -5.26 7.16
N MET A 74 1.27 -4.17 7.58
CA MET A 74 1.64 -3.92 8.97
C MET A 74 1.07 -2.57 9.39
N ASP A 75 0.21 -2.59 10.39
CA ASP A 75 -0.25 -1.38 11.07
C ASP A 75 0.67 -1.13 12.26
N LEU A 76 1.34 0.01 12.25
CA LEU A 76 2.41 0.35 13.17
C LEU A 76 2.07 1.63 13.91
N LYS A 77 2.24 1.64 15.22
CA LYS A 77 2.20 2.87 16.00
C LYS A 77 3.40 3.74 15.66
N VAL A 78 3.15 5.02 15.43
CA VAL A 78 4.22 5.98 15.15
C VAL A 78 4.99 6.26 16.45
N ASN A 79 6.29 6.03 16.41
CA ASN A 79 7.25 6.43 17.44
C ASN A 79 8.35 7.30 16.81
N ASP A 80 9.22 7.87 17.64
CA ASP A 80 10.27 8.79 17.19
C ASP A 80 11.13 8.20 16.05
N TRP A 81 11.51 6.92 16.16
CA TRP A 81 12.31 6.23 15.13
C TRP A 81 11.56 6.12 13.79
N LEU A 82 10.29 5.72 13.81
CA LEU A 82 9.50 5.56 12.59
C LEU A 82 9.18 6.93 11.96
N GLN A 83 8.93 7.94 12.78
CA GLN A 83 8.73 9.31 12.31
C GLN A 83 9.99 9.85 11.63
N GLU A 84 11.17 9.65 12.22
CA GLU A 84 12.44 10.01 11.61
C GLU A 84 12.63 9.29 10.26
N LEU A 85 12.40 7.96 10.21
CA LEU A 85 12.52 7.17 8.99
C LEU A 85 11.61 7.67 7.85
N LEU A 86 10.35 8.00 8.16
CA LEU A 86 9.37 8.44 7.17
C LEU A 86 9.64 9.87 6.65
N THR A 87 10.19 10.74 7.50
CA THR A 87 10.48 12.15 7.14
C THR A 87 11.84 12.34 6.47
N THR A 88 12.81 11.47 6.74
CA THR A 88 14.20 11.60 6.25
C THR A 88 14.33 11.26 4.75
N ASN A 89 13.46 10.40 4.21
CA ASN A 89 13.51 9.95 2.81
C ASN A 89 12.78 10.88 1.81
N HIS A 90 12.53 12.15 2.16
CA HIS A 90 12.00 13.14 1.20
C HIS A 90 13.06 13.79 0.30
N LEU A 91 14.29 13.27 0.28
CA LEU A 91 15.33 13.69 -0.66
C LEU A 91 15.72 12.47 -1.51
N GLU A 92 15.64 12.66 -2.83
CA GLU A 92 16.03 11.75 -3.90
C GLU A 92 14.94 10.80 -4.43
N LYS A 93 14.09 11.36 -5.30
CA LYS A 93 13.97 10.94 -6.70
C LYS A 93 13.57 12.12 -7.58
#